data_AF-A0A090WPB5-F1
#
_entry.id   AF-A0A090WPB5-F1
#
_cell.length_a   1.000
_cell.length_b   1.000
_cell.length_c   1.000
_cell.angle_alpha   90.00
_cell.angle_beta   90.00
_cell.angle_gamma   90.00
#
_symmetry.space_group_name_H-M   'P 1'
#
loop_
_entity.id
_entity.type
_entity.pdbx_description
1 polymer ?
#
loop_
_entity_poly.entity_id
_entity_poly.type
_entity_poly.pdbx_seq_one_letter_code
_entity_poly.pdbx_strand_id
1 'polypeptide(L)'
;MLKQFFIICSGADTDILEQCSKGEQNKYAGIGATVFFTALMAFIAASYALYTVFDNYYAAIGFGFIWGGLLIFNLDRYIVSTIKKTGRFLDELLQATPRIMLAVIIAIVISKPLELKIFEKEINQVLLEQKNDLTLANQNQILAQFNPEITALETDITTLESEVINKEVEVNALYNTYISEAEGTAGTNRLGKGPVYKEKREKHDALLAELQQLKLENKEKKADLEQQIATLKTNYQLQVDTTQPVINNFDGLMARVNALAPYHGCHPFLYSCYF
;
A
#
# COMPACT_ATOMS: atom_id res chain seq x y z
N MET A 1 -23.28 -24.11 -49.67
CA MET A 1 -23.46 -23.71 -48.25
C MET A 1 -22.14 -23.74 -47.47
N LEU A 2 -21.78 -24.78 -46.69
CA LEU A 2 -20.55 -24.73 -45.85
C LEU A 2 -19.23 -24.59 -46.62
N LYS A 3 -19.08 -25.29 -47.76
CA LYS A 3 -17.87 -25.18 -48.59
C LYS A 3 -17.67 -23.77 -49.16
N GLN A 4 -18.76 -23.13 -49.59
CA GLN A 4 -18.73 -21.75 -50.09
C GLN A 4 -18.33 -20.76 -48.99
N PHE A 5 -18.81 -20.95 -47.75
CA PHE A 5 -18.41 -20.12 -46.62
C PHE A 5 -16.90 -20.19 -46.38
N PHE A 6 -16.33 -21.40 -46.33
CA PHE A 6 -14.88 -21.56 -46.17
C PHE A 6 -14.07 -21.04 -47.37
N ILE A 7 -14.58 -21.18 -48.60
CA ILE A 7 -13.93 -20.60 -49.79
C ILE A 7 -13.92 -19.07 -49.71
N ILE A 8 -15.02 -18.43 -49.28
CA ILE A 8 -15.09 -16.99 -49.04
C ILE A 8 -14.10 -16.57 -47.94
N CYS A 9 -14.01 -17.34 -46.84
CA CYS A 9 -13.03 -17.09 -45.78
C CYS A 9 -11.57 -17.17 -46.26
N SER A 10 -11.27 -18.00 -47.26
CA SER A 10 -9.92 -18.12 -47.85
C SER A 10 -9.51 -16.93 -48.73
N GLY A 11 -10.45 -16.03 -49.06
CA GLY A 11 -10.19 -14.89 -49.94
C GLY A 11 -10.05 -15.26 -51.42
N ALA A 12 -10.41 -16.49 -51.81
CA ALA A 12 -10.36 -16.96 -53.18
C ALA A 12 -11.62 -16.58 -53.96
N ASP A 13 -11.47 -16.40 -55.27
CA ASP A 13 -12.58 -16.08 -56.19
C ASP A 13 -13.51 -17.29 -56.32
N THR A 14 -14.75 -17.13 -55.86
CA THR A 14 -15.76 -18.20 -55.85
C THR A 14 -16.18 -18.60 -57.26
N ASP A 15 -16.17 -17.66 -58.21
CA ASP A 15 -16.72 -17.85 -59.55
C ASP A 15 -15.75 -18.68 -60.43
N ILE A 16 -14.44 -18.52 -60.20
CA ILE A 16 -13.40 -19.31 -60.87
C ILE A 16 -13.28 -20.71 -60.25
N LEU A 17 -13.43 -20.82 -58.93
CA LEU A 17 -13.30 -22.09 -58.21
C LEU A 17 -14.48 -23.04 -58.44
N GLU A 18 -15.68 -22.52 -58.73
CA GLU A 18 -16.85 -23.33 -59.03
C GLU A 18 -16.71 -24.11 -60.35
N GLN A 19 -15.89 -23.61 -61.29
CA GLN A 19 -15.57 -24.26 -62.56
C GLN A 19 -14.41 -25.29 -62.46
N CYS A 20 -13.76 -25.38 -61.31
CA CYS A 20 -12.56 -26.20 -61.10
C CYS A 20 -12.88 -27.55 -60.42
N SER A 21 -11.92 -28.49 -60.48
CA SER A 21 -12.01 -29.82 -59.85
C SER A 21 -12.35 -29.73 -58.35
N LYS A 22 -13.17 -30.68 -57.87
CA LYS A 22 -13.53 -30.83 -56.44
C LYS A 22 -12.30 -30.92 -55.52
N GLY A 23 -11.14 -31.35 -56.04
CA GLY A 23 -9.88 -31.40 -55.29
C GLY A 23 -9.33 -30.01 -54.95
N GLU A 24 -9.35 -29.08 -55.89
CA GLU A 24 -8.88 -27.69 -55.67
C GLU A 24 -9.85 -26.92 -54.76
N GLN A 25 -11.17 -27.11 -54.94
CA GLN A 25 -12.17 -26.53 -54.03
C GLN A 25 -11.98 -26.96 -52.58
N ASN A 26 -11.66 -28.24 -52.32
CA ASN A 26 -11.41 -28.74 -50.98
C ASN A 26 -10.11 -28.16 -50.36
N LYS A 27 -9.10 -27.86 -51.19
CA LYS A 27 -7.84 -27.27 -50.73
C LYS A 27 -8.03 -25.83 -50.25
N TYR A 28 -8.71 -24.99 -51.04
CA TYR A 28 -9.05 -23.62 -50.64
C TYR A 28 -10.05 -23.59 -49.48
N ALA A 29 -11.00 -24.53 -49.43
CA ALA A 29 -11.87 -24.70 -48.26
C ALA A 29 -11.07 -25.08 -47.00
N GLY A 30 -10.03 -25.91 -47.11
CA GLY A 30 -9.13 -26.25 -45.99
C GLY A 30 -8.35 -25.04 -45.49
N ILE A 31 -7.80 -24.22 -46.41
CA ILE A 31 -7.12 -22.98 -46.07
C ILE A 31 -8.08 -22.01 -45.36
N GLY A 32 -9.29 -21.82 -45.89
CA GLY A 32 -10.30 -20.98 -45.26
C GLY A 32 -10.79 -21.50 -43.90
N ALA A 33 -10.85 -22.82 -43.72
CA ALA A 33 -11.15 -23.43 -42.42
C ALA A 33 -10.07 -23.10 -41.38
N THR A 34 -8.78 -23.15 -41.74
CA THR A 34 -7.69 -22.78 -40.80
C THR A 34 -7.78 -21.32 -40.34
N VAL A 35 -8.08 -20.40 -41.26
CA VAL A 35 -8.27 -18.96 -40.95
C VAL A 35 -9.51 -18.74 -40.07
N PHE A 36 -10.59 -19.48 -40.32
CA PHE A 36 -11.80 -19.39 -39.49
C PHE A 36 -11.56 -19.91 -38.06
N PHE A 37 -10.89 -21.05 -37.91
CA PHE A 37 -10.61 -21.61 -36.59
C PHE A 37 -9.59 -20.77 -35.79
N THR A 38 -8.60 -20.14 -36.43
CA THR A 38 -7.71 -19.19 -35.74
C THR A 38 -8.48 -17.96 -35.24
N ALA A 39 -9.35 -17.38 -36.08
CA ALA A 39 -10.20 -16.25 -35.67
C ALA A 39 -11.17 -16.62 -34.53
N LEU A 40 -11.78 -17.81 -34.58
CA LEU A 40 -12.69 -18.29 -33.53
C LEU A 40 -11.97 -18.49 -32.19
N MET A 41 -10.80 -19.13 -32.19
CA MET A 41 -10.00 -19.30 -30.97
C MET A 41 -9.54 -17.95 -30.41
N ALA A 42 -9.13 -17.03 -31.29
CA ALA A 42 -8.77 -15.68 -30.88
C ALA A 42 -9.95 -14.90 -30.30
N PHE A 43 -11.17 -15.06 -30.85
CA PHE A 43 -12.39 -14.48 -30.31
C PHE A 43 -12.67 -14.99 -28.88
N ILE A 44 -12.59 -16.30 -28.66
CA ILE A 44 -12.83 -16.91 -27.34
C ILE A 44 -11.76 -16.44 -26.35
N ALA A 45 -10.47 -16.45 -26.74
CA ALA A 45 -9.37 -16.02 -25.90
C ALA A 45 -9.46 -14.53 -25.52
N ALA A 46 -9.74 -13.65 -26.49
CA ALA A 46 -9.88 -12.22 -26.25
C ALA A 46 -11.12 -11.88 -25.41
N SER A 47 -12.25 -12.55 -25.66
CA SER A 47 -13.46 -12.38 -24.85
C SER A 47 -13.24 -12.83 -23.41
N TYR A 48 -12.58 -13.98 -23.20
CA TYR A 48 -12.27 -14.48 -21.87
C TYR A 48 -11.28 -13.58 -21.13
N ALA A 49 -10.21 -13.13 -21.80
CA ALA A 49 -9.22 -12.22 -21.22
C ALA A 49 -9.81 -10.85 -20.84
N LEU A 50 -10.75 -10.32 -21.62
CA LEU A 50 -11.41 -9.06 -21.27
C LEU A 50 -12.48 -9.23 -20.20
N TYR A 51 -13.14 -10.38 -20.17
CA TYR A 51 -14.05 -10.71 -19.09
C TYR A 51 -13.34 -10.73 -17.73
N THR A 52 -12.14 -11.33 -17.65
CA THR A 52 -11.34 -11.34 -16.42
C THR A 52 -10.80 -9.96 -16.01
N VAL A 53 -10.68 -9.03 -16.97
CA VAL A 53 -10.19 -7.66 -16.70
C VAL A 53 -11.31 -6.69 -16.31
N PHE A 54 -12.45 -6.72 -17.01
CA PHE A 54 -13.49 -5.71 -16.90
C PHE A 54 -14.79 -6.20 -16.23
N ASP A 55 -14.92 -7.49 -15.92
CA ASP A 55 -16.13 -8.12 -15.32
C ASP A 55 -17.44 -7.75 -16.05
N ASN A 56 -17.35 -7.37 -17.34
CA ASN A 56 -18.48 -6.91 -18.14
C ASN A 56 -18.67 -7.81 -19.36
N TYR A 57 -19.71 -8.64 -19.31
CA TYR A 57 -20.07 -9.60 -20.36
C TYR A 57 -20.29 -8.92 -21.73
N TYR A 58 -20.93 -7.75 -21.75
CA TYR A 58 -21.26 -7.06 -23.00
C TYR A 58 -20.01 -6.46 -23.66
N ALA A 59 -19.13 -5.85 -22.85
CA ALA A 59 -17.87 -5.31 -23.33
C ALA A 59 -16.92 -6.41 -23.82
N ALA A 60 -16.85 -7.53 -23.10
CA ALA A 60 -16.02 -8.67 -23.44
C ALA A 60 -16.42 -9.30 -24.79
N ILE A 61 -17.72 -9.55 -25.01
CA ILE A 61 -18.22 -10.13 -26.27
C ILE A 61 -18.08 -9.13 -27.42
N GLY A 62 -18.42 -7.86 -27.21
CA GLY A 62 -18.33 -6.83 -28.24
C GLY A 62 -16.90 -6.60 -28.71
N PHE A 63 -15.95 -6.49 -27.78
CA PHE A 63 -14.54 -6.30 -28.12
C PHE A 63 -13.92 -7.59 -28.69
N GLY A 64 -14.28 -8.77 -28.15
CA GLY A 64 -13.87 -10.04 -28.73
C GLY A 64 -14.29 -10.16 -30.20
N PHE A 65 -15.50 -9.71 -30.54
CA PHE A 65 -16.02 -9.73 -31.92
C PHE A 65 -15.24 -8.81 -32.85
N ILE A 66 -14.95 -7.59 -32.40
CA ILE A 66 -14.16 -6.61 -33.18
C ILE A 66 -12.70 -7.08 -33.32
N TRP A 67 -12.09 -7.59 -32.26
CA TRP A 67 -10.67 -7.94 -32.19
C TRP A 67 -10.37 -9.31 -32.83
N GLY A 68 -10.98 -10.38 -32.32
CA GLY A 68 -10.78 -11.74 -32.80
C GLY A 68 -11.58 -12.04 -34.07
N GLY A 69 -12.83 -11.58 -34.12
CA GLY A 69 -13.75 -11.88 -35.21
C GLY A 69 -13.54 -11.05 -36.48
N LEU A 70 -13.14 -9.78 -36.35
CA LEU A 70 -12.93 -8.88 -37.49
C LEU A 70 -11.45 -8.66 -37.78
N LEU A 71 -10.65 -8.25 -36.79
CA LEU A 71 -9.27 -7.83 -37.04
C LEU A 71 -8.35 -9.02 -37.39
N ILE A 72 -8.35 -10.08 -36.56
CA ILE A 72 -7.53 -11.27 -36.81
C ILE A 72 -8.02 -12.03 -38.04
N PHE A 73 -9.33 -12.17 -38.21
CA PHE A 73 -9.90 -12.79 -39.41
C PHE A 73 -9.54 -12.04 -40.70
N ASN A 74 -9.64 -10.71 -40.69
CA ASN A 74 -9.33 -9.87 -41.86
C ASN A 74 -7.83 -9.91 -42.19
N LEU A 75 -6.97 -9.88 -41.16
CA LEU A 75 -5.52 -9.87 -41.33
C LEU A 75 -4.97 -11.25 -41.76
N ASP A 76 -5.43 -12.35 -41.16
CA ASP A 76 -5.06 -13.70 -41.62
C ASP A 76 -5.54 -13.95 -43.06
N ARG A 77 -6.74 -13.46 -43.43
CA ARG A 77 -7.26 -13.53 -44.81
C ARG A 77 -6.40 -12.74 -45.79
N TYR A 78 -5.97 -11.53 -45.42
CA TYR A 78 -5.12 -10.69 -46.27
C TYR A 78 -3.73 -11.32 -46.51
N ILE A 79 -3.14 -11.93 -45.49
CA ILE A 79 -1.85 -12.60 -45.63
C ILE A 79 -1.97 -13.82 -46.54
N VAL A 80 -3.00 -14.65 -46.35
CA VAL A 80 -3.24 -15.86 -47.16
C VAL A 80 -3.51 -15.52 -48.63
N SER A 81 -4.27 -14.46 -48.93
CA SER A 81 -4.58 -14.07 -50.31
C SER A 81 -3.40 -13.45 -51.06
N THR A 82 -2.36 -12.98 -50.34
CA THR A 82 -1.20 -12.30 -50.93
C THR A 82 -0.02 -13.26 -51.21
N ILE A 83 -0.08 -14.51 -50.72
CA ILE A 83 0.97 -15.51 -50.96
C ILE A 83 0.93 -15.98 -52.43
N LYS A 84 1.88 -15.50 -53.24
CA LYS A 84 2.18 -16.06 -54.55
C LYS A 84 3.27 -17.11 -54.39
N LYS A 85 3.09 -18.30 -54.98
CA LYS A 85 4.14 -19.32 -55.04
C LYS A 85 5.32 -18.83 -55.89
N THR A 86 6.32 -18.24 -55.26
CA THR A 86 7.67 -18.10 -55.81
C THR A 86 8.51 -19.23 -55.25
N GLY A 87 9.01 -20.13 -56.11
CA GLY A 87 9.60 -21.43 -55.75
C GLY A 87 10.88 -21.45 -54.89
N ARG A 88 11.14 -20.44 -54.04
CA ARG A 88 12.21 -20.38 -53.04
C ARG A 88 11.62 -20.33 -51.64
N PHE A 89 11.93 -21.33 -50.82
CA PHE A 89 11.51 -21.45 -49.41
C PHE A 89 11.82 -20.21 -48.54
N LEU A 90 12.90 -19.47 -48.83
CA LEU A 90 13.26 -18.25 -48.09
C LEU A 90 12.30 -17.09 -48.35
N ASP A 91 11.78 -16.96 -49.56
CA ASP A 91 10.83 -15.89 -49.91
C ASP A 91 9.44 -16.18 -49.31
N GLU A 92 9.06 -17.47 -49.25
CA GLU A 92 7.85 -17.93 -48.54
C GLU A 92 7.93 -17.69 -47.02
N LEU A 93 9.11 -17.92 -46.41
CA LEU A 93 9.33 -17.66 -44.99
C LEU A 93 9.30 -16.16 -44.68
N LEU A 94 9.96 -15.33 -45.51
CA LEU A 94 9.96 -13.88 -45.35
C LEU A 94 8.54 -13.31 -45.43
N GLN A 95 7.69 -13.86 -46.31
CA GLN A 95 6.30 -13.46 -46.44
C GLN A 95 5.43 -13.85 -45.23
N ALA A 96 5.82 -14.88 -44.47
CA ALA A 96 5.16 -15.28 -43.22
C ALA A 96 5.64 -14.50 -41.98
N THR A 97 6.79 -13.79 -42.04
CA THR A 97 7.35 -13.04 -40.90
C THR A 97 6.44 -11.96 -40.30
N PRO A 98 5.64 -11.18 -41.08
CA PRO A 98 4.78 -10.16 -40.49
C PRO A 98 3.74 -10.74 -39.53
N ARG A 99 3.29 -11.98 -39.79
CA ARG A 99 2.34 -12.71 -38.95
C ARG A 99 2.93 -13.05 -37.58
N ILE A 100 4.18 -13.50 -37.55
CA ILE A 100 4.88 -13.83 -36.30
C ILE A 100 5.19 -12.56 -35.52
N MET A 101 5.65 -11.49 -36.17
CA MET A 101 5.93 -10.22 -35.51
C MET A 101 4.66 -9.62 -34.88
N LEU A 102 3.54 -9.63 -35.61
CA LEU A 102 2.27 -9.13 -35.08
C LEU A 102 1.77 -9.99 -33.90
N ALA A 103 1.90 -11.32 -33.99
CA ALA A 103 1.52 -12.21 -32.90
C ALA A 103 2.33 -11.94 -31.61
N VAL A 104 3.64 -11.67 -31.73
CA VAL A 104 4.49 -11.30 -30.59
C VAL A 104 4.07 -9.96 -29.98
N ILE A 105 3.78 -8.94 -30.81
CA ILE A 105 3.32 -7.64 -30.31
C ILE A 105 1.99 -7.78 -29.57
N ILE A 106 1.04 -8.53 -30.13
CA ILE A 106 -0.26 -8.79 -29.51
C ILE A 106 -0.07 -9.55 -28.18
N ALA A 107 0.82 -10.55 -28.14
CA ALA A 107 1.12 -11.30 -26.93
C ALA A 107 1.64 -10.39 -25.80
N ILE A 108 2.56 -9.47 -26.09
CA ILE A 108 3.11 -8.54 -25.10
C ILE A 108 2.02 -7.56 -24.61
N VAL A 109 1.24 -6.99 -25.55
CA VAL A 109 0.20 -6.00 -25.24
C VAL A 109 -0.94 -6.58 -24.40
N ILE A 110 -1.32 -7.85 -24.64
CA ILE A 110 -2.38 -8.53 -23.86
C ILE A 110 -1.83 -9.07 -22.53
N SER A 111 -0.58 -9.55 -22.50
CA SER A 111 0.01 -10.17 -21.31
C SER A 111 0.12 -9.21 -20.13
N LYS A 112 0.53 -7.96 -20.35
CA LYS A 112 0.74 -6.99 -19.26
C LYS A 112 -0.53 -6.59 -18.48
N PRO A 113 -1.66 -6.22 -19.13
CA PRO A 113 -2.89 -5.92 -18.39
C PRO A 113 -3.47 -7.15 -17.71
N LEU A 114 -3.38 -8.34 -18.34
CA LEU A 114 -3.85 -9.58 -17.73
C LEU A 114 -3.03 -9.94 -16.47
N GLU A 115 -1.72 -9.73 -16.52
CA GLU A 115 -0.79 -9.92 -15.40
C GLU A 115 -1.08 -8.97 -14.23
N LEU A 116 -1.28 -7.67 -14.50
CA LEU A 116 -1.69 -6.70 -13.48
C LEU A 116 -3.01 -7.07 -12.81
N LYS A 117 -3.94 -7.67 -13.57
CA LYS A 117 -5.26 -8.05 -13.05
C LYS A 117 -5.24 -9.36 -12.27
N ILE A 118 -4.54 -10.38 -12.76
CA ILE A 118 -4.45 -11.67 -12.07
C ILE A 118 -3.75 -11.53 -10.71
N PHE A 119 -2.76 -10.64 -10.62
CA PHE A 119 -2.02 -10.33 -9.41
C PHE A 119 -2.58 -9.13 -8.63
N GLU A 120 -3.81 -8.69 -8.92
CA GLU A 120 -4.39 -7.52 -8.25
C GLU A 120 -4.43 -7.70 -6.72
N LYS A 121 -4.70 -8.92 -6.25
CA LYS A 121 -4.74 -9.23 -4.80
C LYS A 121 -3.36 -9.15 -4.16
N GLU A 122 -2.36 -9.73 -4.81
CA GLU A 122 -0.97 -9.75 -4.37
C GLU A 122 -0.36 -8.34 -4.39
N ILE A 123 -0.61 -7.57 -5.47
CA ILE A 123 -0.20 -6.17 -5.58
C ILE A 123 -0.83 -5.36 -4.44
N ASN A 124 -2.14 -5.51 -4.21
CA ASN A 124 -2.82 -4.77 -3.16
C ASN A 124 -2.27 -5.12 -1.76
N GLN A 125 -1.89 -6.37 -1.53
CA GLN A 125 -1.27 -6.80 -0.27
C GLN A 125 0.11 -6.16 -0.08
N VAL A 126 0.98 -6.22 -1.10
CA VAL A 126 2.31 -5.58 -1.06
C VAL A 126 2.17 -4.06 -0.92
N LEU A 127 1.23 -3.44 -1.63
CA LEU A 127 0.95 -2.00 -1.53
C LEU A 127 0.45 -1.63 -0.12
N LEU A 128 -0.39 -2.47 0.50
CA LEU A 128 -0.86 -2.26 1.86
C LEU A 128 0.29 -2.37 2.87
N GLU A 129 1.17 -3.36 2.71
CA GLU A 129 2.37 -3.53 3.52
C GLU A 129 3.30 -2.32 3.40
N GLN A 130 3.60 -1.88 2.17
CA GLN A 130 4.38 -0.67 1.93
C GLN A 130 3.73 0.59 2.51
N LYS A 131 2.41 0.73 2.43
CA LYS A 131 1.68 1.84 3.05
C LYS A 131 1.79 1.80 4.57
N ASN A 132 1.72 0.61 5.19
CA ASN A 132 1.90 0.45 6.62
C ASN A 132 3.34 0.80 7.04
N ASP A 133 4.34 0.34 6.30
CA ASP A 133 5.75 0.64 6.57
C ASP A 133 6.04 2.14 6.48
N LEU A 134 5.52 2.80 5.43
CA LEU A 134 5.64 4.26 5.26
C LEU A 134 4.90 5.01 6.37
N THR A 135 3.72 4.54 6.77
CA THR A 135 2.95 5.13 7.88
C THR A 135 3.73 5.01 9.19
N LEU A 136 4.27 3.82 9.48
CA LEU A 136 5.06 3.57 10.68
C LEU A 136 6.35 4.40 10.69
N ALA A 137 7.06 4.47 9.57
CA ALA A 137 8.27 5.28 9.43
C ALA A 137 7.97 6.77 9.64
N ASN A 138 6.87 7.29 9.07
CA ASN A 138 6.46 8.67 9.26
C ASN A 138 6.09 8.96 10.71
N GLN A 139 5.28 8.09 11.34
CA GLN A 139 4.94 8.21 12.77
C GLN A 139 6.20 8.21 13.64
N ASN A 140 7.15 7.30 13.39
CA ASN A 140 8.40 7.25 14.14
C ASN A 140 9.26 8.51 13.97
N GLN A 141 9.31 9.09 12.76
CA GLN A 141 10.03 10.34 12.51
C GLN A 141 9.39 11.52 13.26
N ILE A 142 8.06 11.63 13.22
CA ILE A 142 7.33 12.66 13.95
C ILE A 142 7.50 12.43 15.46
N LEU A 143 7.35 11.20 15.95
CA LEU A 143 7.60 10.86 17.36
C LEU A 143 9.01 11.25 17.80
N ALA A 144 10.05 10.99 17.00
CA ALA A 144 11.42 11.36 17.33
C ALA A 144 11.60 12.88 17.48
N GLN A 145 10.76 13.69 16.82
CA GLN A 145 10.78 15.14 16.94
C GLN A 145 10.08 15.64 18.22
N PHE A 146 8.91 15.08 18.55
CA PHE A 146 8.06 15.57 19.66
C PHE A 146 8.35 14.89 21.01
N ASN A 147 8.79 13.63 21.01
CA ASN A 147 9.05 12.87 22.22
C ASN A 147 10.11 13.48 23.16
N PRO A 148 11.25 14.05 22.70
CA PRO A 148 12.22 14.65 23.61
C PRO A 148 11.65 15.87 24.34
N GLU A 149 10.84 16.68 23.67
CA GLU A 149 10.21 17.86 24.26
C GLU A 149 9.13 17.47 25.28
N ILE A 150 8.29 16.49 24.95
CA ILE A 150 7.30 15.94 25.89
C ILE A 150 7.99 15.33 27.12
N THR A 151 9.06 14.56 26.91
CA THR A 151 9.80 13.92 28.01
C THR A 151 10.47 14.97 28.92
N ALA A 152 10.98 16.07 28.35
CA ALA A 152 11.53 17.17 29.13
C ALA A 152 10.47 17.83 30.02
N LEU A 153 9.29 18.15 29.47
CA LEU A 153 8.18 18.73 30.23
C LEU A 153 7.64 17.77 31.31
N GLU A 154 7.56 16.47 31.01
CA GLU A 154 7.18 15.45 32.00
C GLU A 154 8.23 15.35 33.13
N THR A 155 9.52 15.48 32.80
CA THR A 155 10.60 15.53 33.80
C THR A 155 10.49 16.77 34.70
N ASP A 156 10.16 17.93 34.13
CA ASP A 156 9.93 19.16 34.90
C ASP A 156 8.75 19.00 35.87
N ILE A 157 7.66 18.37 35.44
CA ILE A 157 6.52 18.05 36.32
C ILE A 157 6.97 17.15 37.48
N THR A 158 7.71 16.07 37.19
CA THR A 158 8.19 15.16 38.25
C THR A 158 9.14 15.85 39.23
N THR A 159 9.92 16.82 38.76
CA THR A 159 10.81 17.63 39.61
C THR A 159 10.00 18.51 40.55
N LEU A 160 8.98 19.21 40.04
CA LEU A 160 8.07 20.02 40.86
C LEU A 160 7.30 19.20 41.90
N GLU A 161 6.92 17.96 41.56
CA GLU A 161 6.30 17.03 42.50
C GLU A 161 7.28 16.57 43.58
N SER A 162 8.53 16.26 43.20
CA SER A 162 9.58 15.88 44.15
C SER A 162 9.90 17.01 45.13
N GLU A 163 9.94 18.27 44.69
CA GLU A 163 10.13 19.43 45.56
C GLU A 163 9.05 19.51 46.65
N VAL A 164 7.78 19.29 46.29
CA VAL A 164 6.67 19.26 47.25
C VAL A 164 6.82 18.11 48.23
N ILE A 165 7.15 16.90 47.74
CA ILE A 165 7.34 15.72 48.59
C ILE A 165 8.48 15.93 49.59
N ASN A 166 9.61 16.49 49.14
CA ASN A 166 10.75 16.77 50.01
C ASN A 166 10.38 17.78 51.11
N LYS A 167 9.68 18.85 50.75
CA LYS A 167 9.20 19.84 51.72
C LYS A 167 8.13 19.28 52.67
N GLU A 168 7.26 18.37 52.21
CA GLU A 168 6.33 17.64 53.06
C GLU A 168 7.05 16.76 54.09
N VAL A 169 8.11 16.07 53.68
CA VAL A 169 8.94 15.26 54.58
C VAL A 169 9.60 16.13 55.65
N GLU A 170 10.13 17.31 55.30
CA GLU A 170 10.67 18.26 56.27
C GLU A 170 9.63 18.75 57.28
N VAL A 171 8.44 19.12 56.81
CA VAL A 171 7.32 19.55 57.68
C VAL A 171 6.90 18.41 58.61
N ASN A 172 6.73 17.20 58.08
CA ASN A 172 6.34 16.01 58.87
C ASN A 172 7.43 15.62 59.88
N ALA A 173 8.71 15.78 59.56
CA ALA A 173 9.80 15.52 60.48
C ALA A 173 9.77 16.48 61.69
N LEU A 174 9.50 17.77 61.44
CA LEU A 174 9.33 18.75 62.52
C LEU A 174 8.07 18.49 63.36
N TYR A 175 6.98 18.09 62.70
CA TYR A 175 5.75 17.65 63.38
C TYR A 175 6.03 16.54 64.38
N ASN A 176 6.66 15.45 63.93
CA ASN A 176 7.02 14.33 64.78
C ASN A 176 7.97 14.72 65.91
N THR A 177 8.90 15.66 65.65
CA THR A 177 9.87 16.14 66.64
C THR A 177 9.21 16.90 67.78
N TYR A 178 8.27 17.82 67.52
CA TYR A 178 7.63 18.57 68.60
C TYR A 178 6.54 17.76 69.32
N ILE A 179 5.87 16.84 68.62
CA ILE A 179 4.86 15.95 69.21
C ILE A 179 5.51 14.97 70.20
N SER A 180 6.63 14.34 69.82
CA SER A 180 7.36 13.42 70.72
C SER A 180 7.89 14.11 72.00
N GLU A 181 8.24 15.39 71.92
CA GLU A 181 8.57 16.18 73.11
C GLU A 181 7.36 16.46 74.00
N ALA A 182 6.20 16.76 73.41
CA ALA A 182 4.97 16.98 74.16
C ALA A 182 4.44 15.70 74.83
N GLU A 183 4.60 14.55 74.17
CA GLU A 183 4.24 13.22 74.65
C GLU A 183 5.27 12.62 75.62
N GLY A 184 6.42 13.29 75.81
CA GLY A 184 7.46 12.86 76.74
C GLY A 184 8.18 11.58 76.30
N THR A 185 8.17 11.26 75.00
CA THR A 185 8.89 10.14 74.39
C THR A 185 10.28 10.52 73.89
N ALA A 186 10.59 11.83 73.86
CA ALA A 186 11.89 12.38 73.50
C ALA A 186 12.38 13.43 74.52
N GLY A 187 13.70 13.57 74.69
CA GLY A 187 14.32 14.58 75.57
C GLY A 187 14.29 14.22 77.06
N THR A 188 13.67 15.06 77.90
CA THR A 188 13.64 14.91 79.37
C THR A 188 12.67 13.84 79.88
N ASN A 189 11.96 13.14 78.99
CA ASN A 189 10.92 12.14 79.30
C ASN A 189 9.84 12.64 80.28
N ARG A 190 9.53 13.94 80.22
CA ARG A 190 8.50 14.58 81.04
C ARG A 190 7.44 15.14 80.12
N LEU A 191 6.19 14.78 80.39
CA LEU A 191 5.03 15.30 79.68
C LEU A 191 4.91 16.81 79.93
N GLY A 192 4.81 17.62 78.87
CA GLY A 192 4.58 19.06 79.04
C GLY A 192 4.92 19.92 77.83
N LYS A 193 4.29 21.09 77.75
CA LYS A 193 4.52 22.10 76.70
C LYS A 193 5.42 23.21 77.25
N GLY A 194 6.73 23.06 77.06
CA GLY A 194 7.74 24.04 77.47
C GLY A 194 7.98 25.16 76.44
N PRO A 195 8.89 26.12 76.72
CA PRO A 195 9.26 27.17 75.77
C PRO A 195 9.88 26.63 74.47
N VAL A 196 10.63 25.51 74.55
CA VAL A 196 11.22 24.82 73.38
C VAL A 196 10.14 24.24 72.46
N TYR A 197 9.05 23.72 73.02
CA TYR A 197 7.90 23.24 72.25
C TYR A 197 7.24 24.39 71.45
N LYS A 198 7.14 25.57 72.06
CA LYS A 198 6.57 26.76 71.41
C LYS A 198 7.42 27.20 70.21
N GLU A 199 8.74 27.26 70.37
CA GLU A 199 9.66 27.64 69.28
C GLU A 199 9.62 26.63 68.11
N LYS A 200 9.57 25.33 68.40
CA LYS A 200 9.48 24.29 67.36
C LYS A 200 8.13 24.29 66.64
N ARG A 201 7.05 24.57 67.37
CA ARG A 201 5.72 24.74 66.79
C ARG A 201 5.65 25.96 65.87
N GLU A 202 6.21 27.10 66.29
CA GLU A 202 6.29 28.30 65.44
C GLU A 202 7.10 28.04 64.16
N LYS A 203 8.20 27.28 64.25
CA LYS A 203 8.98 26.83 63.08
C LYS A 203 8.19 25.90 62.16
N HIS A 204 7.44 24.95 62.71
CA HIS A 204 6.56 24.07 61.94
C HIS A 204 5.46 24.87 61.24
N ASP A 205 4.79 25.79 61.95
CA ASP A 205 3.69 26.58 61.41
C ASP A 205 4.18 27.52 60.28
N ALA A 206 5.40 28.06 60.39
CA ALA A 206 6.05 28.82 59.32
C ALA A 206 6.35 27.94 58.08
N LEU A 207 6.94 26.75 58.28
CA LEU A 207 7.24 25.82 57.18
C LEU A 207 5.99 25.23 56.54
N LEU A 208 4.91 25.06 57.30
CA LEU A 208 3.61 24.64 56.78
C LEU A 208 3.01 25.73 55.86
N ALA A 209 3.15 27.00 56.22
CA ALA A 209 2.74 28.10 55.36
C ALA A 209 3.57 28.16 54.06
N GLU A 210 4.90 27.97 54.15
CA GLU A 210 5.77 27.85 52.97
C GLU A 210 5.37 26.67 52.09
N LEU A 211 5.04 25.51 52.68
CA LEU A 211 4.60 24.33 51.94
C LEU A 211 3.26 24.59 51.21
N GLN A 212 2.31 25.26 51.85
CA GLN A 212 1.04 25.62 51.23
C GLN A 212 1.23 26.56 50.05
N GLN A 213 2.13 27.54 50.18
CA GLN A 213 2.48 28.44 49.09
C GLN A 213 3.19 27.69 47.95
N LEU A 214 4.17 26.86 48.26
CA LEU A 214 4.88 26.03 47.28
C LEU A 214 3.93 25.12 46.50
N LYS A 215 2.94 24.51 47.19
CA LYS A 215 1.90 23.70 46.54
C LYS A 215 1.03 24.51 45.58
N LEU A 216 0.70 25.75 45.93
CA LEU A 216 -0.12 26.61 45.07
C LEU A 216 0.66 27.02 43.81
N GLU A 217 1.91 27.46 43.98
CA GLU A 217 2.80 27.83 42.89
C GLU A 217 3.12 26.65 41.96
N ASN A 218 3.45 25.48 42.53
CA ASN A 218 3.75 24.28 41.74
C ASN A 218 2.49 23.74 41.04
N LYS A 219 1.30 23.93 41.61
CA LYS A 219 0.03 23.58 40.94
C LYS A 219 -0.22 24.46 39.71
N GLU A 220 0.04 25.76 39.79
CA GLU A 220 -0.09 26.67 38.64
C GLU A 220 0.93 26.33 37.55
N LYS A 221 2.20 26.13 37.92
CA LYS A 221 3.25 25.71 36.97
C LYS A 221 2.95 24.37 36.32
N LYS A 222 2.48 23.39 37.10
CA LYS A 222 2.11 22.07 36.57
C LYS A 222 0.96 22.18 35.57
N ALA A 223 -0.05 23.00 35.86
CA ALA A 223 -1.17 23.22 34.93
C ALA A 223 -0.70 23.82 33.60
N ASP A 224 0.25 24.76 33.62
CA ASP A 224 0.85 25.32 32.42
C ASP A 224 1.66 24.28 31.63
N LEU A 225 2.51 23.49 32.30
CA LEU A 225 3.27 22.41 31.67
C LEU A 225 2.35 21.34 31.06
N GLU A 226 1.27 20.96 31.75
CA GLU A 226 0.26 20.03 31.23
C GLU A 226 -0.45 20.59 29.98
N GLN A 227 -0.72 21.90 29.94
CA GLN A 227 -1.28 22.56 28.77
C GLN A 227 -0.30 22.57 27.58
N GLN A 228 0.99 22.79 27.83
CA GLN A 228 2.03 22.72 26.81
C GLN A 228 2.13 21.30 26.23
N ILE A 229 2.15 20.28 27.09
CA ILE A 229 2.13 18.85 26.67
C ILE A 229 0.88 18.55 25.83
N ALA A 230 -0.30 19.04 26.24
CA ALA A 230 -1.53 18.85 25.48
C ALA A 230 -1.44 19.49 24.09
N THR A 231 -0.88 20.70 23.99
CA THR A 231 -0.68 21.41 22.73
C THR A 231 0.29 20.66 21.81
N LEU A 232 1.41 20.16 22.35
CA LEU A 232 2.37 19.35 21.59
C LEU A 232 1.74 18.05 21.08
N LYS A 233 0.92 17.37 21.90
CA LYS A 233 0.17 16.18 21.48
C LYS A 233 -0.86 16.48 20.38
N THR A 234 -1.54 17.62 20.44
CA THR A 234 -2.43 18.06 19.35
C THR A 234 -1.65 18.35 18.07
N ASN A 235 -0.51 19.04 18.15
CA ASN A 235 0.34 19.32 16.99
C ASN A 235 0.92 18.04 16.37
N TYR A 236 1.32 17.07 17.19
CA TYR A 236 1.70 15.73 16.75
C TYR A 236 0.58 15.08 15.93
N GLN A 237 -0.65 15.06 16.47
CA GLN A 237 -1.79 14.45 15.79
C GLN A 237 -2.11 15.16 14.47
N LEU A 238 -2.06 16.50 14.46
CA LEU A 238 -2.26 17.28 13.23
C LEU A 238 -1.22 16.93 12.15
N GLN A 239 0.06 16.77 12.51
CA GLN A 239 1.08 16.37 11.55
C GLN A 239 0.81 14.97 10.99
N VAL A 240 0.48 14.00 11.84
CA VAL A 240 0.10 12.64 11.40
C VAL A 240 -1.11 12.67 10.47
N ASP A 241 -2.14 13.46 10.81
CA ASP A 241 -3.36 13.57 10.01
C ASP A 241 -3.10 14.24 8.65
N THR A 242 -2.14 15.19 8.57
CA THR A 242 -1.76 15.81 7.30
C THR A 242 -0.93 14.91 6.39
N THR A 243 -0.12 14.01 6.95
CA THR A 243 0.75 13.11 6.17
C THR A 243 0.03 11.83 5.72
N GLN A 244 -0.94 11.34 6.51
CA GLN A 244 -1.72 10.14 6.18
C GLN A 244 -2.40 10.16 4.78
N PRO A 245 -3.06 11.25 4.32
CA PRO A 245 -3.66 11.28 2.99
C PRO A 245 -2.60 11.23 1.87
N VAL A 246 -1.40 11.75 2.09
CA VAL A 246 -0.30 11.68 1.11
C VAL A 246 0.14 10.22 0.92
N ILE A 247 0.23 9.45 2.01
CA ILE A 247 0.57 8.01 1.98
C ILE A 247 -0.57 7.19 1.36
N ASN A 248 -1.83 7.52 1.70
CA ASN A 248 -2.98 6.80 1.16
C ASN A 248 -3.11 6.95 -0.37
N ASN A 249 -2.77 8.13 -0.89
CA ASN A 249 -2.74 8.42 -2.33
C ASN A 249 -1.54 7.79 -3.07
N PHE A 250 -0.65 7.08 -2.37
CA PHE A 250 0.40 6.25 -2.98
C PHE A 250 -0.20 4.98 -3.60
N ASP A 251 -0.97 5.14 -4.69
CA ASP A 251 -1.57 4.03 -5.48
C ASP A 251 -1.53 4.33 -7.00
N GLY A 252 -0.58 5.16 -7.44
CA GLY A 252 -0.40 5.43 -8.88
C GLY A 252 0.00 4.18 -9.67
N LEU A 253 -0.21 4.20 -10.99
CA LEU A 253 0.16 3.11 -11.91
C LEU A 253 1.63 2.66 -11.71
N MET A 254 2.53 3.61 -11.43
CA MET A 254 3.95 3.34 -11.17
C MET A 254 4.18 2.54 -9.87
N ALA A 255 3.39 2.79 -8.82
CA ALA A 255 3.47 2.03 -7.57
C ALA A 255 3.01 0.57 -7.79
N ARG A 256 1.95 0.38 -8.59
CA ARG A 256 1.46 -0.96 -8.97
C ARG A 256 2.47 -1.73 -9.84
N VAL A 257 3.13 -1.04 -10.76
CA VAL A 257 4.20 -1.63 -11.60
C VAL A 257 5.43 -1.99 -10.74
N ASN A 258 5.81 -1.16 -9.78
CA ASN A 258 6.92 -1.46 -8.86
C ASN A 258 6.58 -2.60 -7.90
N ALA A 259 5.34 -2.67 -7.40
CA ALA A 259 4.86 -3.78 -6.57
C ALA A 259 4.80 -5.12 -7.33
N LEU A 260 4.72 -5.09 -8.67
CA LEU A 260 4.83 -6.27 -9.52
C LEU A 260 6.27 -6.75 -9.75
N ALA A 261 7.28 -5.89 -9.58
CA ALA A 261 8.67 -6.21 -9.87
C ALA A 261 9.21 -7.49 -9.18
N PRO A 262 8.84 -7.83 -7.94
CA PRO A 262 9.24 -9.09 -7.30
C PRO A 262 8.71 -10.33 -8.02
N TYR A 263 7.56 -10.25 -8.68
CA TYR A 263 6.92 -11.36 -9.40
C TYR A 263 7.48 -11.56 -10.81
N HIS A 264 8.09 -10.52 -11.40
CA HIS A 264 8.87 -10.66 -12.64
C HIS A 264 10.22 -11.36 -12.43
N GLY A 265 10.73 -11.38 -11.20
CA GLY A 265 12.04 -11.94 -10.86
C GLY A 265 12.04 -13.34 -10.23
N CYS A 266 10.89 -13.89 -9.84
CA CYS A 266 10.85 -15.15 -9.09
C CYS A 266 9.79 -16.13 -9.62
N HIS A 267 10.07 -16.71 -10.78
CA HIS A 267 9.45 -17.97 -11.17
C HIS A 267 10.10 -19.10 -10.36
N PRO A 268 9.35 -19.96 -9.63
CA PRO A 268 9.92 -21.10 -8.88
C PRO A 268 10.61 -22.16 -9.75
N PHE A 269 10.69 -21.96 -11.07
CA PHE A 269 11.20 -22.93 -12.04
C PHE A 269 12.45 -22.48 -12.80
N LEU A 270 12.91 -21.23 -12.65
CA LEU A 270 14.12 -20.77 -13.32
C LEU A 270 14.98 -19.99 -12.34
N TYR A 271 15.94 -20.70 -11.75
CA TYR A 271 17.10 -20.12 -11.07
C TYR A 271 17.83 -19.16 -12.01
N SER A 272 17.70 -17.85 -11.81
CA SER A 272 18.83 -16.91 -11.79
C SER A 272 18.32 -15.51 -11.44
N CYS A 273 18.44 -15.12 -10.17
CA CYS A 273 18.41 -13.72 -9.78
C CYS A 273 19.71 -13.08 -10.27
N TYR A 274 19.63 -12.16 -11.23
CA TYR A 274 20.74 -11.23 -11.48
C TYR A 274 20.46 -9.93 -10.74
N PHE A 275 21.49 -9.52 -9.98
CA PHE A 275 21.59 -8.27 -9.21
C PHE A 275 21.39 -7.02 -10.04
#